data_AF-A0A3S5XHI2-F1
#
_entry.id   AF-A0A3S5XHI2-F1
#
_cell.length_a   1.000
_cell.length_b   1.000
_cell.length_c   1.000
_cell.angle_alpha   90.00
_cell.angle_beta   90.00
_cell.angle_gamma   90.00
#
_symmetry.space_group_name_H-M   'P 1'
#
loop_
_entity.id
_entity.type
_entity.pdbx_description
1 polymer ?
#
loop_
_entity_poly.entity_id
_entity_poly.type
_entity_poly.pdbx_seq_one_letter_code
_entity_poly.pdbx_strand_id
1 'polypeptide(L)'
;MAAEAQARHAGDAATLASANNHTDSAIKTEAKAREDGDATTLKTAQDHTNSRVDAEAQARADGDAATLASAKDHTNSRVDAEAQARAEGDAATLASAKDHTNSRVDAEAQARADGDAATLASAKDHTNQRVDAEAQARADGDAATLASAKSHTNQRVDAEAQARADGDAATLASAKSHTEDYSVARGVEAGDGSVAVGKGSSATAAGSVALGAGSVADRANTVSVGAAGGERQITNVRAGTAATDAVNLSQMQAADLQTLNSANQYTDSREVAIRQDMYAGDVNTLNSANHYTDQRIDALDNSFNDALAGAYNYVRKENQQMRQEYRAIGALAMATAAIGIGPKDLGRSQFGFGMGTVQSASAMAIGLNHYVNDSTVVTFRGAIGTSKAVSGASFGVVKGW
;
A
#
# COMPACT_ATOMS: atom_id res chain seq x y z
N MET A 1 -45.38 -83.76 115.19
CA MET A 1 -45.76 -82.36 114.94
C MET A 1 -44.59 -81.49 114.45
N ALA A 2 -43.40 -81.50 115.05
CA ALA A 2 -42.28 -80.65 114.60
C ALA A 2 -41.70 -81.00 113.19
N ALA A 3 -41.51 -82.28 112.86
CA ALA A 3 -40.95 -82.70 111.56
C ALA A 3 -41.88 -82.40 110.35
N GLU A 4 -43.19 -82.47 110.57
CA GLU A 4 -44.19 -82.17 109.54
C GLU A 4 -44.29 -80.67 109.24
N ALA A 5 -44.20 -79.82 110.28
CA ALA A 5 -44.13 -78.37 110.09
C ALA A 5 -42.85 -77.94 109.33
N GLN A 6 -41.73 -78.61 109.59
CA GLN A 6 -40.45 -78.34 108.91
C GLN A 6 -40.45 -78.80 107.45
N ALA A 7 -41.10 -79.93 107.14
CA ALA A 7 -41.29 -80.40 105.76
C ALA A 7 -42.27 -79.52 104.96
N ARG A 8 -43.36 -79.04 105.58
CA ARG A 8 -44.26 -78.06 104.96
C ARG A 8 -43.55 -76.73 104.70
N HIS A 9 -42.80 -76.20 105.68
CA HIS A 9 -42.00 -75.00 105.47
C HIS A 9 -40.95 -75.15 104.36
N ALA A 10 -40.28 -76.30 104.26
CA ALA A 10 -39.34 -76.57 103.18
C ALA A 10 -40.01 -76.70 101.81
N GLY A 11 -41.20 -77.32 101.74
CA GLY A 11 -42.01 -77.42 100.53
C GLY A 11 -42.56 -76.08 100.06
N ASP A 12 -43.04 -75.24 100.99
CA ASP A 12 -43.50 -73.88 100.71
C ASP A 12 -42.35 -72.99 100.22
N ALA A 13 -41.16 -73.10 100.85
CA ALA A 13 -39.97 -72.39 100.43
C ALA A 13 -39.47 -72.83 99.04
N ALA A 14 -39.51 -74.14 98.74
CA ALA A 14 -39.14 -74.68 97.44
C ALA A 14 -40.13 -74.27 96.34
N THR A 15 -41.43 -74.27 96.65
CA THR A 15 -42.49 -73.82 95.73
C THR A 15 -42.37 -72.33 95.46
N LEU A 16 -42.12 -71.52 96.49
CA LEU A 16 -41.87 -70.08 96.35
C LEU A 16 -40.60 -69.80 95.54
N ALA A 17 -39.50 -70.52 95.80
CA ALA A 17 -38.26 -70.37 95.05
C ALA A 17 -38.44 -70.75 93.57
N SER A 18 -39.15 -71.84 93.28
CA SER A 18 -39.48 -72.25 91.91
C SER A 18 -40.38 -71.23 91.22
N ALA A 19 -41.40 -70.72 91.92
CA ALA A 19 -42.31 -69.69 91.39
C ALA A 19 -41.58 -68.36 91.13
N ASN A 20 -40.68 -67.95 92.02
CA ASN A 20 -39.83 -66.77 91.84
C ASN A 20 -38.87 -66.97 90.67
N ASN A 21 -38.18 -68.12 90.58
CA ASN A 21 -37.27 -68.41 89.47
C ASN A 21 -37.99 -68.43 88.11
N HIS A 22 -39.20 -69.00 88.05
CA HIS A 22 -40.04 -68.96 86.84
C HIS A 22 -40.42 -67.52 86.49
N THR A 23 -40.88 -66.74 87.48
CA THR A 23 -41.28 -65.35 87.29
C THR A 23 -40.10 -64.48 86.84
N ASP A 24 -38.95 -64.60 87.49
CA ASP A 24 -37.72 -63.88 87.15
C ASP A 24 -37.21 -64.25 85.76
N SER A 25 -37.29 -65.54 85.39
CA SER A 25 -36.89 -66.00 84.04
C SER A 25 -37.87 -65.52 82.97
N ALA A 26 -39.18 -65.52 83.26
CA ALA A 26 -40.19 -64.98 82.36
C ALA A 26 -40.03 -63.46 82.18
N ILE A 27 -39.77 -62.72 83.26
CA ILE A 27 -39.49 -61.28 83.22
C ILE A 27 -38.23 -61.00 82.41
N LYS A 28 -37.13 -61.75 82.62
CA LYS A 28 -35.90 -61.60 81.81
C LYS A 28 -36.13 -61.90 80.33
N THR A 29 -36.93 -62.93 80.03
CA THR A 29 -37.26 -63.29 78.64
C THR A 29 -38.09 -62.20 77.98
N GLU A 30 -39.12 -61.70 78.66
CA GLU A 30 -39.95 -60.59 78.18
C GLU A 30 -39.15 -59.30 78.04
N ALA A 31 -38.27 -58.99 79.00
CA ALA A 31 -37.39 -57.82 78.92
C ALA A 31 -36.46 -57.89 77.71
N LYS A 32 -35.85 -59.04 77.46
CA LYS A 32 -35.02 -59.26 76.26
C LYS A 32 -35.85 -59.17 74.97
N ALA A 33 -37.05 -59.76 74.93
CA ALA A 33 -37.93 -59.67 73.77
C ALA A 33 -38.32 -58.22 73.45
N ARG A 34 -38.56 -57.39 74.49
CA ARG A 34 -38.80 -55.95 74.32
C ARG A 34 -37.56 -55.21 73.82
N GLU A 35 -36.39 -55.45 74.41
CA GLU A 35 -35.14 -54.85 73.93
C GLU A 35 -34.86 -55.20 72.45
N ASP A 36 -35.04 -56.47 72.06
CA ASP A 36 -34.85 -56.92 70.68
C ASP A 36 -35.92 -56.33 69.74
N GLY A 37 -37.17 -56.19 70.20
CA GLY A 37 -38.27 -55.54 69.48
C GLY A 37 -38.05 -54.03 69.28
N ASP A 38 -37.60 -53.33 70.32
CA ASP A 38 -37.25 -51.90 70.28
C ASP A 38 -36.07 -51.67 69.34
N ALA A 39 -35.03 -52.51 69.40
CA ALA A 39 -33.88 -52.45 68.51
C ALA A 39 -34.29 -52.67 67.03
N THR A 40 -35.19 -53.62 66.78
CA THR A 40 -35.73 -53.89 65.43
C THR A 40 -36.54 -52.72 64.90
N THR A 41 -37.41 -52.14 65.75
CA THR A 41 -38.23 -50.97 65.40
C THR A 41 -37.36 -49.76 65.11
N LEU A 42 -36.35 -49.50 65.95
CA LEU A 42 -35.39 -48.42 65.75
C LEU A 42 -34.61 -48.59 64.45
N LYS A 43 -34.08 -49.79 64.19
CA LYS A 43 -33.34 -50.08 62.96
C LYS A 43 -34.21 -49.87 61.73
N THR A 44 -35.45 -50.37 61.74
CA THR A 44 -36.39 -50.20 60.62
C THR A 44 -36.72 -48.72 60.38
N ALA A 45 -36.92 -47.94 61.47
CA ALA A 45 -37.15 -46.51 61.38
C ALA A 45 -35.92 -45.75 60.85
N GLN A 46 -34.70 -46.15 61.25
CA GLN A 46 -33.45 -45.61 60.75
C GLN A 46 -33.27 -45.92 59.26
N ASP A 47 -33.46 -47.16 58.84
CA ASP A 47 -33.33 -47.59 57.45
C ASP A 47 -34.33 -46.85 56.53
N HIS A 48 -35.58 -46.71 56.97
CA HIS A 48 -36.58 -45.91 56.25
C HIS A 48 -36.20 -44.43 56.16
N THR A 49 -35.70 -43.84 57.26
CA THR A 49 -35.27 -42.44 57.27
C THR A 49 -34.07 -42.22 56.35
N ASN A 50 -33.06 -43.09 56.42
CA ASN A 50 -31.88 -43.05 55.57
C ASN A 50 -32.26 -43.19 54.10
N SER A 51 -33.10 -44.17 53.76
CA SER A 51 -33.57 -44.36 52.37
C SER A 51 -34.33 -43.13 51.84
N ARG A 52 -35.12 -42.45 52.68
CA ARG A 52 -35.79 -41.20 52.30
C ARG A 52 -34.79 -40.04 52.13
N VAL A 53 -33.78 -39.95 52.98
CA VAL A 53 -32.73 -38.93 52.87
C VAL A 53 -31.91 -39.14 51.59
N ASP A 54 -31.54 -40.38 51.28
CA ASP A 54 -30.80 -40.72 50.06
C ASP A 54 -31.64 -40.43 48.81
N ALA A 55 -32.93 -40.77 48.82
CA ALA A 55 -33.85 -40.46 47.72
C ALA A 55 -34.02 -38.95 47.51
N GLU A 56 -34.15 -38.17 48.59
CA GLU A 56 -34.21 -36.70 48.51
C GLU A 56 -32.89 -36.10 48.02
N ALA A 57 -31.75 -36.63 48.45
CA ALA A 57 -30.44 -36.19 47.99
C ALA A 57 -30.25 -36.45 46.49
N GLN A 58 -30.67 -37.63 46.01
CA GLN A 58 -30.65 -37.95 44.58
C GLN A 58 -31.58 -37.04 43.78
N ALA A 59 -32.81 -36.82 44.25
CA ALA A 59 -33.76 -35.94 43.58
C ALA A 59 -33.25 -34.49 43.47
N ARG A 60 -32.57 -33.98 44.50
CA ARG A 60 -31.90 -32.67 44.44
C ARG A 60 -30.75 -32.65 43.45
N ALA A 61 -29.89 -33.66 43.46
CA ALA A 61 -28.79 -33.76 42.50
C ALA A 61 -29.28 -33.82 41.04
N ASP A 62 -30.34 -34.59 40.78
CA ASP A 62 -30.98 -34.68 39.46
C ASP A 62 -31.64 -33.35 39.06
N GLY A 63 -32.29 -32.66 40.01
CA GLY A 63 -32.87 -31.33 39.79
C GLY A 63 -31.83 -30.24 39.50
N ASP A 64 -30.70 -30.26 40.22
CA ASP A 64 -29.58 -29.35 39.99
C ASP A 64 -28.93 -29.61 38.62
N ALA A 65 -28.75 -30.89 38.26
CA ALA A 65 -28.22 -31.28 36.95
C ALA A 65 -29.15 -30.84 35.80
N ALA A 66 -30.47 -31.03 35.94
CA ALA A 66 -31.45 -30.60 34.95
C ALA A 66 -31.50 -29.07 34.81
N THR A 67 -31.43 -28.33 35.92
CA THR A 67 -31.39 -26.86 35.93
C THR A 67 -30.13 -26.35 35.24
N LEU A 68 -28.97 -26.96 35.53
CA LEU A 68 -27.71 -26.61 34.89
C LEU A 68 -27.72 -26.92 33.39
N ALA A 69 -28.28 -28.05 32.97
CA ALA A 69 -28.42 -28.41 31.56
C ALA A 69 -29.29 -27.38 30.82
N SER A 70 -30.47 -27.07 31.35
CA SER A 70 -31.37 -26.06 30.79
C SER A 70 -30.70 -24.67 30.70
N ALA A 71 -29.98 -24.26 31.75
CA ALA A 71 -29.25 -23.00 31.76
C ALA A 71 -28.13 -22.94 30.70
N LYS A 72 -27.40 -24.06 30.52
CA LYS A 72 -26.37 -24.21 29.48
C LYS A 72 -27.00 -24.16 28.08
N ASP A 73 -28.06 -24.89 27.83
CA ASP A 73 -28.74 -24.91 26.54
C ASP A 73 -29.28 -23.53 26.16
N HIS A 74 -29.86 -22.81 27.13
CA HIS A 74 -30.32 -21.44 26.92
C HIS A 74 -29.16 -20.50 26.59
N THR A 75 -28.05 -20.59 27.33
CA THR A 75 -26.87 -19.74 27.10
C THR A 75 -26.21 -20.06 25.77
N ASN A 76 -26.04 -21.34 25.43
CA ASN A 76 -25.49 -21.78 24.15
C ASN A 76 -26.36 -21.29 22.99
N SER A 77 -27.68 -21.48 23.06
CA SER A 77 -28.61 -21.01 22.02
C SER A 77 -28.53 -19.50 21.80
N ARG A 78 -28.36 -18.72 22.88
CA ARG A 78 -28.18 -17.27 22.80
C ARG A 78 -26.83 -16.88 22.21
N VAL A 79 -25.76 -17.59 22.57
CA VAL A 79 -24.42 -17.37 22.01
C VAL A 79 -24.41 -17.70 20.52
N ASP A 80 -25.02 -18.80 20.11
CA ASP A 80 -25.12 -19.20 18.71
C ASP A 80 -25.95 -18.20 17.89
N ALA A 81 -27.10 -17.74 18.43
CA ALA A 81 -27.92 -16.72 17.79
C ALA A 81 -27.17 -15.38 17.64
N GLU A 82 -26.44 -14.96 18.67
CA GLU A 82 -25.62 -13.75 18.62
C GLU A 82 -24.45 -13.88 17.62
N ALA A 83 -23.81 -15.06 17.57
CA ALA A 83 -22.74 -15.33 16.61
C ALA A 83 -23.27 -15.29 15.17
N GLN A 84 -24.44 -15.86 14.92
CA GLN A 84 -25.11 -15.80 13.62
C GLN A 84 -25.48 -14.36 13.25
N ALA A 85 -26.07 -13.58 14.17
CA ALA A 85 -26.42 -12.19 13.93
C ALA A 85 -25.20 -11.31 13.62
N ARG A 86 -24.06 -11.55 14.30
CA ARG A 86 -22.79 -10.87 13.97
C ARG A 86 -22.30 -11.24 12.57
N ALA A 87 -22.30 -12.52 12.22
CA ALA A 87 -21.86 -12.98 10.91
C ALA A 87 -22.73 -12.40 9.76
N GLU A 88 -24.05 -12.36 9.97
CA GLU A 88 -24.99 -11.73 9.02
C GLU A 88 -24.77 -10.22 8.91
N GLY A 89 -24.53 -9.54 10.03
CA GLY A 89 -24.19 -8.11 10.06
C GLY A 89 -22.87 -7.77 9.36
N ASP A 90 -21.83 -8.58 9.58
CA ASP A 90 -20.53 -8.44 8.93
C ASP A 90 -20.65 -8.67 7.41
N ALA A 91 -21.42 -9.69 7.00
CA ALA A 91 -21.69 -9.96 5.58
C ALA A 91 -22.46 -8.80 4.91
N ALA A 92 -23.47 -8.25 5.58
CA ALA A 92 -24.23 -7.10 5.07
C ALA A 92 -23.36 -5.85 4.95
N THR A 93 -22.51 -5.58 5.94
CA THR A 93 -21.56 -4.45 5.93
C THR A 93 -20.56 -4.58 4.79
N LEU A 94 -20.02 -5.79 4.58
CA LEU A 94 -19.10 -6.08 3.49
C LEU A 94 -19.76 -5.93 2.12
N ALA A 95 -21.01 -6.41 1.96
CA ALA A 95 -21.77 -6.24 0.72
C ALA A 95 -21.99 -4.76 0.40
N SER A 96 -22.46 -3.98 1.38
CA SER A 96 -22.67 -2.54 1.21
C SER A 96 -21.37 -1.80 0.87
N ALA A 97 -20.25 -2.15 1.52
CA ALA A 97 -18.95 -1.56 1.22
C ALA A 97 -18.47 -1.90 -0.21
N LYS A 98 -18.70 -3.14 -0.67
CA LYS A 98 -18.40 -3.55 -2.04
C LYS A 98 -19.26 -2.81 -3.05
N ASP A 99 -20.56 -2.72 -2.85
CA ASP A 99 -21.49 -2.04 -3.76
C ASP A 99 -21.16 -0.56 -3.89
N HIS A 100 -20.85 0.10 -2.77
CA HIS A 100 -20.40 1.50 -2.77
C HIS A 100 -19.07 1.68 -3.53
N THR A 101 -18.10 0.78 -3.31
CA THR A 101 -16.81 0.84 -4.00
C THR A 101 -16.97 0.59 -5.49
N ASN A 102 -17.73 -0.43 -5.88
CA ASN A 102 -18.01 -0.75 -7.28
C ASN A 102 -18.73 0.41 -7.97
N SER A 103 -19.77 0.97 -7.35
CA SER A 103 -20.50 2.13 -7.90
C SER A 103 -19.59 3.33 -8.12
N ARG A 104 -18.62 3.58 -7.22
CA ARG A 104 -17.63 4.65 -7.39
C ARG A 104 -16.63 4.34 -8.51
N VAL A 105 -16.20 3.09 -8.64
CA VAL A 105 -15.31 2.66 -9.72
C VAL A 105 -16.00 2.80 -11.08
N ASP A 106 -17.26 2.37 -11.19
CA ASP A 106 -18.06 2.49 -12.40
C ASP A 106 -18.31 3.95 -12.77
N ALA A 107 -18.62 4.81 -11.78
CA ALA A 107 -18.79 6.25 -12.00
C ALA A 107 -17.49 6.92 -12.47
N GLU A 108 -16.34 6.58 -11.88
CA GLU A 108 -15.03 7.09 -12.31
C GLU A 108 -14.67 6.60 -13.72
N ALA A 109 -14.96 5.34 -14.04
CA ALA A 109 -14.74 4.79 -15.38
C ALA A 109 -15.57 5.53 -16.44
N GLN A 110 -16.85 5.81 -16.14
CA GLN A 110 -17.72 6.59 -17.01
C GLN A 110 -17.21 8.02 -17.17
N ALA A 111 -16.81 8.69 -16.09
CA ALA A 111 -16.27 10.05 -16.14
C ALA A 111 -15.00 10.14 -17.00
N ARG A 112 -14.12 9.13 -16.93
CA ARG A 112 -12.94 9.06 -17.82
C ARG A 112 -13.32 8.86 -19.27
N ALA A 113 -14.24 7.96 -19.57
CA ALA A 113 -14.72 7.73 -20.93
C ALA A 113 -15.36 9.00 -21.53
N ASP A 114 -16.18 9.72 -20.75
CA ASP A 114 -16.79 10.98 -21.16
C ASP A 114 -15.73 12.07 -21.38
N GLY A 115 -14.72 12.13 -20.50
CA GLY A 115 -13.58 13.05 -20.62
C GLY A 115 -12.72 12.79 -21.87
N ASP A 116 -12.44 11.52 -22.17
CA ASP A 116 -11.70 11.12 -23.36
C ASP A 116 -12.48 11.46 -24.64
N ALA A 117 -13.80 11.20 -24.64
CA ALA A 117 -14.68 11.54 -25.75
C ALA A 117 -14.72 13.07 -26.00
N ALA A 118 -14.83 13.87 -24.93
CA ALA A 118 -14.82 15.33 -25.02
C ALA A 118 -13.48 15.87 -25.55
N THR A 119 -12.35 15.32 -25.06
CA THR A 119 -11.01 15.68 -25.52
C THR A 119 -10.82 15.36 -26.99
N LEU A 120 -11.26 14.17 -27.43
CA LEU A 120 -11.20 13.77 -28.83
C LEU A 120 -12.07 14.67 -29.72
N ALA A 121 -13.27 15.02 -29.29
CA ALA A 121 -14.16 15.93 -30.01
C ALA A 121 -13.52 17.31 -30.19
N SER A 122 -12.99 17.90 -29.11
CA SER A 122 -12.28 19.18 -29.14
C SER A 122 -11.06 19.15 -30.07
N ALA A 123 -10.26 18.09 -30.01
CA ALA A 123 -9.11 17.91 -30.89
C ALA A 123 -9.49 17.80 -32.38
N LYS A 124 -10.59 17.09 -32.68
CA LYS A 124 -11.14 17.00 -34.05
C LYS A 124 -11.64 18.34 -34.54
N ASP A 125 -12.41 19.06 -33.73
CA ASP A 125 -12.94 20.38 -34.11
C ASP A 125 -11.82 21.38 -34.38
N HIS A 126 -10.81 21.45 -33.51
CA HIS A 126 -9.64 22.29 -33.72
C HIS A 126 -8.89 21.93 -35.01
N THR A 127 -8.72 20.63 -35.29
CA THR A 127 -8.06 20.16 -36.51
C THR A 127 -8.87 20.52 -37.75
N ASN A 128 -10.19 20.31 -37.72
CA ASN A 128 -11.10 20.65 -38.82
C ASN A 128 -11.07 22.17 -39.10
N GLN A 129 -11.18 23.01 -38.06
CA GLN A 129 -11.09 24.46 -38.20
C GLN A 129 -9.77 24.91 -38.84
N ARG A 130 -8.65 24.28 -38.48
CA ARG A 130 -7.34 24.58 -39.10
C ARG A 130 -7.27 24.14 -40.55
N VAL A 131 -7.83 22.98 -40.87
CA VAL A 131 -7.89 22.47 -42.25
C VAL A 131 -8.77 23.38 -43.12
N ASP A 132 -9.93 23.80 -42.61
CA ASP A 132 -10.83 24.72 -43.30
C ASP A 132 -10.18 26.09 -43.50
N ALA A 133 -9.49 26.61 -42.49
CA ALA A 133 -8.75 27.88 -42.58
C ALA A 133 -7.61 27.81 -43.60
N GLU A 134 -6.83 26.73 -43.62
CA GLU A 134 -5.78 26.51 -44.63
C GLU A 134 -6.37 26.36 -46.04
N ALA A 135 -7.47 25.64 -46.19
CA ALA A 135 -8.16 25.50 -47.47
C ALA A 135 -8.65 26.85 -47.99
N GLN A 136 -9.24 27.69 -47.13
CA GLN A 136 -9.65 29.04 -47.48
C GLN A 136 -8.45 29.92 -47.86
N ALA A 137 -7.37 29.88 -47.08
CA ALA A 137 -6.16 30.65 -47.37
C ALA A 137 -5.52 30.26 -48.72
N ARG A 138 -5.54 28.97 -49.08
CA ARG A 138 -5.10 28.52 -50.41
C ARG A 138 -6.02 29.00 -51.51
N ALA A 139 -7.34 28.91 -51.33
CA ALA A 139 -8.30 29.42 -52.31
C ALA A 139 -8.14 30.93 -52.54
N ASP A 140 -7.96 31.71 -51.48
CA ASP A 140 -7.72 33.16 -51.55
C ASP A 140 -6.37 33.46 -52.23
N GLY A 141 -5.33 32.68 -51.92
CA GLY A 141 -4.01 32.78 -52.56
C GLY A 141 -4.04 32.45 -54.05
N ASP A 142 -4.75 31.41 -54.45
CA ASP A 142 -4.95 31.03 -55.85
C ASP A 142 -5.72 32.11 -56.61
N ALA A 143 -6.79 32.66 -56.00
CA ALA A 143 -7.57 33.75 -56.57
C ALA A 143 -6.71 35.02 -56.76
N ALA A 144 -5.90 35.38 -55.76
CA ALA A 144 -4.99 36.52 -55.84
C ALA A 144 -3.90 36.33 -56.91
N THR A 145 -3.31 35.13 -56.98
CA THR A 145 -2.31 34.77 -58.00
C THR A 145 -2.90 34.85 -59.39
N LEU A 146 -4.11 34.30 -59.59
CA LEU A 146 -4.82 34.38 -60.86
C LEU A 146 -5.16 35.83 -61.25
N ALA A 147 -5.60 36.65 -60.30
CA ALA A 147 -5.89 38.07 -60.55
C ALA A 147 -4.62 38.84 -60.97
N SER A 148 -3.51 38.61 -60.28
CA SER A 148 -2.21 39.20 -60.60
C SER A 148 -1.72 38.76 -61.99
N ALA A 149 -1.80 37.45 -62.29
CA ALA A 149 -1.42 36.91 -63.59
C ALA A 149 -2.27 37.48 -64.74
N LYS A 150 -3.59 37.62 -64.55
CA LYS A 150 -4.49 38.28 -65.50
C LYS A 150 -4.12 39.75 -65.69
N SER A 151 -3.89 40.49 -64.60
CA SER A 151 -3.49 41.90 -64.67
C SER A 151 -2.19 42.09 -65.45
N HIS A 152 -1.16 41.33 -65.12
CA HIS A 152 0.12 41.35 -65.82
C HIS A 152 -0.02 40.96 -67.30
N THR A 153 -0.82 39.92 -67.59
CA THR A 153 -1.07 39.51 -68.98
C THR A 153 -1.81 40.59 -69.76
N ASN A 154 -2.85 41.20 -69.17
CA ASN A 154 -3.58 42.31 -69.78
C ASN A 154 -2.66 43.51 -70.02
N GLN A 155 -1.87 43.93 -69.03
CA GLN A 155 -0.88 45.00 -69.19
C GLN A 155 0.13 44.71 -70.31
N ARG A 156 0.59 43.46 -70.43
CA ARG A 156 1.48 43.05 -71.52
C ARG A 156 0.79 43.05 -72.88
N VAL A 157 -0.47 42.62 -72.94
CA VAL A 157 -1.27 42.64 -74.17
C VAL A 157 -1.55 44.08 -74.59
N ASP A 158 -1.91 44.95 -73.65
CA ASP A 158 -2.14 46.38 -73.90
C ASP A 158 -0.82 47.08 -74.31
N ALA A 159 0.28 46.78 -73.63
CA ALA A 159 1.60 47.30 -73.99
C ALA A 159 2.08 46.77 -75.35
N GLU A 160 1.82 45.50 -75.67
CA GLU A 160 2.11 44.93 -77.00
C GLU A 160 1.21 45.55 -78.07
N ALA A 161 -0.07 45.79 -77.78
CA ALA A 161 -0.98 46.47 -78.70
C ALA A 161 -0.53 47.92 -78.95
N GLN A 162 -0.11 48.63 -77.91
CA GLN A 162 0.46 49.98 -78.01
C GLN A 162 1.80 49.95 -78.75
N ALA A 163 2.70 49.00 -78.42
CA ALA A 163 3.98 48.85 -79.10
C ALA A 163 3.82 48.44 -80.57
N ARG A 164 2.77 47.69 -80.93
CA ARG A 164 2.40 47.42 -82.32
C ARG A 164 1.81 48.65 -82.99
N ALA A 165 0.97 49.43 -82.32
CA ALA A 165 0.47 50.68 -82.89
C ALA A 165 1.60 51.70 -83.11
N ASP A 166 2.49 51.87 -82.12
CA ASP A 166 3.68 52.70 -82.19
C ASP A 166 4.68 52.14 -83.21
N GLY A 167 4.80 50.82 -83.27
CA GLY A 167 5.64 50.08 -84.20
C GLY A 167 5.12 50.13 -85.64
N ASP A 168 3.81 50.13 -85.87
CA ASP A 168 3.16 50.31 -87.17
C ASP A 168 3.27 51.78 -87.59
N ALA A 169 3.09 52.72 -86.67
CA ALA A 169 3.34 54.14 -86.90
C ALA A 169 4.83 54.39 -87.22
N ALA A 170 5.73 53.73 -86.48
CA ALA A 170 7.17 53.78 -86.69
C ALA A 170 7.59 53.00 -87.92
N THR A 171 6.91 51.93 -88.33
CA THR A 171 7.15 51.18 -89.58
C THR A 171 6.54 51.90 -90.75
N LEU A 172 5.50 52.73 -90.57
CA LEU A 172 5.01 53.63 -91.60
C LEU A 172 5.96 54.84 -91.74
N ALA A 173 6.49 55.38 -90.64
CA ALA A 173 7.51 56.43 -90.64
C ALA A 173 8.88 55.90 -91.10
N SER A 174 9.19 54.66 -90.74
CA SER A 174 10.40 53.95 -91.11
C SER A 174 10.26 53.36 -92.49
N ALA A 175 9.13 52.92 -93.03
CA ALA A 175 8.99 52.61 -94.46
C ALA A 175 9.08 53.89 -95.31
N LYS A 176 8.63 55.03 -94.77
CA LYS A 176 8.95 56.37 -95.32
C LYS A 176 10.43 56.72 -95.19
N SER A 177 11.14 56.16 -94.21
CA SER A 177 12.55 56.43 -93.93
C SER A 177 13.52 55.38 -94.46
N HIS A 178 13.16 54.10 -94.63
CA HIS A 178 13.90 52.87 -94.99
C HIS A 178 13.75 52.56 -96.49
N THR A 179 13.04 53.41 -97.22
CA THR A 179 13.57 53.83 -98.52
C THR A 179 14.94 54.54 -98.40
N GLU A 180 15.43 54.86 -97.19
CA GLU A 180 16.75 55.45 -96.88
C GLU A 180 17.44 54.74 -95.65
N ASP A 181 18.65 54.20 -95.80
CA ASP A 181 19.62 53.84 -94.73
C ASP A 181 19.45 52.63 -93.72
N TYR A 182 20.13 51.52 -94.07
CA TYR A 182 21.05 50.58 -93.35
C TYR A 182 20.89 50.12 -91.87
N SER A 183 21.01 48.79 -91.66
CA SER A 183 20.81 48.02 -90.41
C SER A 183 22.07 47.33 -89.82
N VAL A 184 23.09 48.09 -89.40
CA VAL A 184 24.05 47.66 -88.35
C VAL A 184 24.55 48.90 -87.59
N ALA A 185 23.83 49.32 -86.54
CA ALA A 185 24.23 50.48 -85.73
C ALA A 185 25.40 50.12 -84.79
N ARG A 186 26.55 50.79 -84.98
CA ARG A 186 27.73 50.75 -84.09
C ARG A 186 27.37 51.32 -82.71
N GLY A 187 27.92 50.73 -81.63
CA GLY A 187 27.77 51.20 -80.24
C GLY A 187 28.31 52.63 -80.01
N VAL A 188 27.96 53.23 -78.87
CA VAL A 188 28.15 54.68 -78.63
C VAL A 188 29.55 54.99 -78.08
N GLU A 189 30.13 54.11 -77.25
CA GLU A 189 31.46 54.29 -76.66
C GLU A 189 32.18 52.94 -76.46
N ALA A 190 33.39 52.82 -77.01
CA ALA A 190 34.30 51.70 -76.78
C ALA A 190 35.65 52.26 -76.30
N GLY A 191 36.04 51.91 -75.07
CA GLY A 191 37.38 52.14 -74.52
C GLY A 191 38.45 51.25 -75.15
N ASP A 192 39.69 51.32 -74.63
CA ASP A 192 40.82 50.57 -75.18
C ASP A 192 40.59 49.04 -75.13
N GLY A 193 40.68 48.39 -76.30
CA GLY A 193 40.46 46.96 -76.46
C GLY A 193 39.04 46.45 -76.17
N SER A 194 38.01 47.31 -76.15
CA SER A 194 36.63 46.91 -75.81
C SER A 194 35.71 46.74 -77.03
N VAL A 195 34.56 46.07 -76.83
CA VAL A 195 33.56 45.81 -77.86
C VAL A 195 32.16 46.20 -77.38
N ALA A 196 31.46 47.03 -78.16
CA ALA A 196 30.09 47.46 -77.88
C ALA A 196 29.14 47.08 -79.03
N VAL A 197 28.19 46.17 -78.77
CA VAL A 197 27.24 45.65 -79.75
C VAL A 197 25.80 45.99 -79.34
N GLY A 198 25.14 46.82 -80.15
CA GLY A 198 23.75 47.23 -79.95
C GLY A 198 23.60 48.73 -79.67
N LYS A 199 22.45 49.30 -80.07
CA LYS A 199 22.16 50.73 -79.88
C LYS A 199 22.24 51.10 -78.40
N GLY A 200 23.00 52.15 -78.08
CA GLY A 200 23.16 52.62 -76.70
C GLY A 200 24.01 51.74 -75.80
N SER A 201 24.73 50.73 -76.35
CA SER A 201 25.71 49.97 -75.57
C SER A 201 26.97 50.80 -75.29
N SER A 202 27.55 50.64 -74.10
CA SER A 202 28.74 51.36 -73.61
C SER A 202 29.71 50.40 -72.95
N ALA A 203 30.94 50.30 -73.48
CA ALA A 203 32.00 49.45 -72.97
C ALA A 203 33.23 50.30 -72.62
N THR A 204 33.18 50.96 -71.46
CA THR A 204 34.16 51.99 -71.04
C THR A 204 35.38 51.42 -70.33
N ALA A 205 35.29 50.22 -69.77
CA ALA A 205 36.42 49.56 -69.11
C ALA A 205 37.33 48.81 -70.10
N ALA A 206 38.63 48.74 -69.79
CA ALA A 206 39.61 48.07 -70.63
C ALA A 206 39.29 46.57 -70.82
N GLY A 207 39.35 46.09 -72.07
CA GLY A 207 39.12 44.68 -72.42
C GLY A 207 37.72 44.17 -72.11
N SER A 208 36.70 45.04 -72.05
CA SER A 208 35.31 44.65 -71.74
C SER A 208 34.44 44.47 -72.98
N VAL A 209 33.30 43.78 -72.83
CA VAL A 209 32.30 43.60 -73.89
C VAL A 209 30.92 43.99 -73.36
N ALA A 210 30.25 44.94 -74.00
CA ALA A 210 28.84 45.26 -73.76
C ALA A 210 27.99 44.63 -74.87
N LEU A 211 27.19 43.61 -74.54
CA LEU A 211 26.44 42.80 -75.49
C LEU A 211 24.92 43.00 -75.35
N GLY A 212 24.34 43.71 -76.32
CA GLY A 212 22.91 44.01 -76.41
C GLY A 212 22.62 45.50 -76.22
N ALA A 213 21.48 45.96 -76.72
CA ALA A 213 21.08 47.37 -76.64
C ALA A 213 21.03 47.88 -75.19
N GLY A 214 21.59 49.06 -74.93
CA GLY A 214 21.63 49.66 -73.59
C GLY A 214 22.50 48.95 -72.55
N SER A 215 23.34 47.98 -72.95
CA SER A 215 24.22 47.28 -72.00
C SER A 215 25.42 48.14 -71.61
N VAL A 216 25.87 48.02 -70.35
CA VAL A 216 26.98 48.78 -69.78
C VAL A 216 28.03 47.82 -69.23
N ALA A 217 29.26 47.91 -69.72
CA ALA A 217 30.40 47.12 -69.27
C ALA A 217 31.48 48.04 -68.65
N ASP A 218 31.34 48.27 -67.34
CA ASP A 218 32.10 49.24 -66.54
C ASP A 218 33.23 48.63 -65.70
N ARG A 219 33.43 47.30 -65.79
CA ARG A 219 34.54 46.57 -65.17
C ARG A 219 35.48 45.96 -66.21
N ALA A 220 36.78 46.08 -65.98
CA ALA A 220 37.81 45.55 -66.87
C ALA A 220 37.71 44.02 -66.99
N ASN A 221 37.97 43.49 -68.19
CA ASN A 221 37.92 42.05 -68.49
C ASN A 221 36.57 41.37 -68.16
N THR A 222 35.45 42.04 -68.43
CA THR A 222 34.10 41.46 -68.23
C THR A 222 33.26 41.50 -69.50
N VAL A 223 32.31 40.57 -69.60
CA VAL A 223 31.22 40.62 -70.58
C VAL A 223 29.96 41.00 -69.83
N SER A 224 29.39 42.16 -70.13
CA SER A 224 28.09 42.58 -69.63
C SER A 224 27.01 42.28 -70.65
N VAL A 225 25.97 41.57 -70.22
CA VAL A 225 24.79 41.27 -71.03
C VAL A 225 23.63 42.23 -70.75
N GLY A 226 23.85 43.29 -69.98
CA GLY A 226 22.81 44.22 -69.55
C GLY A 226 23.36 45.45 -68.85
N ALA A 227 22.53 46.09 -68.04
CA ALA A 227 22.92 47.17 -67.13
C ALA A 227 22.24 46.95 -65.77
N ALA A 228 22.66 47.66 -64.73
CA ALA A 228 22.02 47.57 -63.41
C ALA A 228 20.52 47.87 -63.52
N GLY A 229 19.67 46.97 -63.03
CA GLY A 229 18.20 47.08 -63.14
C GLY A 229 17.63 46.70 -64.52
N GLY A 230 18.49 46.22 -65.43
CA GLY A 230 18.17 45.76 -66.77
C GLY A 230 18.99 44.53 -67.15
N GLU A 231 19.09 43.57 -66.23
CA GLU A 231 19.83 42.32 -66.42
C GLU A 231 19.15 41.41 -67.46
N ARG A 232 19.95 40.61 -68.16
CA ARG A 232 19.44 39.63 -69.11
C ARG A 232 19.79 38.22 -68.65
N GLN A 233 18.86 37.30 -68.90
CA GLN A 233 19.12 35.87 -68.74
C GLN A 233 20.02 35.37 -69.88
N ILE A 234 20.95 34.48 -69.55
CA ILE A 234 21.72 33.71 -70.52
C ILE A 234 21.06 32.33 -70.60
N THR A 235 20.40 32.02 -71.72
CA THR A 235 19.63 30.78 -71.90
C THR A 235 20.40 29.77 -72.74
N ASN A 236 20.02 28.49 -72.65
CA ASN A 236 20.68 27.37 -73.35
C ASN A 236 22.15 27.15 -72.95
N VAL A 237 22.49 27.45 -71.70
CA VAL A 237 23.82 27.18 -71.14
C VAL A 237 23.96 25.68 -70.84
N ARG A 238 24.85 25.02 -71.58
CA ARG A 238 25.23 23.62 -71.32
C ARG A 238 25.91 23.52 -69.95
N ALA A 239 25.75 22.39 -69.28
CA ALA A 239 26.43 22.12 -68.01
C ALA A 239 27.95 22.29 -68.17
N GLY A 240 28.55 23.06 -67.26
CA GLY A 240 29.99 23.29 -67.22
C GLY A 240 30.77 22.03 -66.86
N THR A 241 31.96 21.89 -67.42
CA THR A 241 32.86 20.74 -67.27
C THR A 241 34.26 21.12 -66.75
N ALA A 242 34.72 22.34 -67.05
CA ALA A 242 35.95 22.91 -66.53
C ALA A 242 35.67 23.91 -65.39
N ALA A 243 36.67 24.19 -64.56
CA ALA A 243 36.55 25.07 -63.39
C ALA A 243 36.12 26.51 -63.72
N THR A 244 36.28 26.94 -64.99
CA THR A 244 35.94 28.29 -65.47
C THR A 244 34.68 28.31 -66.34
N ASP A 245 33.97 27.19 -66.47
CA ASP A 245 32.72 27.14 -67.22
C ASP A 245 31.57 27.75 -66.39
N ALA A 246 30.59 28.35 -67.06
CA ALA A 246 29.38 28.82 -66.39
C ALA A 246 28.55 27.63 -65.87
N VAL A 247 28.06 27.75 -64.62
CA VAL A 247 27.16 26.78 -64.00
C VAL A 247 25.72 27.12 -64.41
N ASN A 248 24.96 26.11 -64.86
CA ASN A 248 23.55 26.28 -65.15
C ASN A 248 22.66 25.91 -63.94
N LEU A 249 21.35 26.22 -64.02
CA LEU A 249 20.43 26.00 -62.91
C LEU A 249 20.34 24.53 -62.47
N SER A 250 20.45 23.57 -63.40
CA SER A 250 20.34 22.14 -63.03
C SER A 250 21.56 21.64 -62.24
N GLN A 251 22.77 22.13 -62.52
CA GLN A 251 23.96 21.82 -61.71
C GLN A 251 23.85 22.40 -60.29
N MET A 252 23.32 23.61 -60.15
CA MET A 252 23.09 24.24 -58.85
C MET A 252 22.04 23.48 -58.03
N GLN A 253 20.89 23.15 -58.63
CA GLN A 253 19.85 22.35 -57.97
C GLN A 253 20.34 20.96 -57.53
N ALA A 254 21.21 20.32 -58.32
CA ALA A 254 21.81 19.04 -57.95
C ALA A 254 22.74 19.16 -56.73
N ALA A 255 23.56 20.21 -56.68
CA ALA A 255 24.43 20.48 -55.53
C ALA A 255 23.62 20.82 -54.27
N ASP A 256 22.54 21.60 -54.41
CA ASP A 256 21.62 21.92 -53.31
C ASP A 256 20.93 20.66 -52.77
N LEU A 257 20.47 19.77 -53.67
CA LEU A 257 19.86 18.49 -53.28
C LEU A 257 20.86 17.58 -52.55
N GLN A 258 22.11 17.52 -53.02
CA GLN A 258 23.16 16.75 -52.34
C GLN A 258 23.45 17.30 -50.94
N THR A 259 23.48 18.62 -50.80
CA THR A 259 23.68 19.30 -49.51
C THR A 259 22.51 19.01 -48.56
N LEU A 260 21.28 19.11 -49.04
CA LEU A 260 20.07 18.80 -48.28
C LEU A 260 20.04 17.35 -47.80
N ASN A 261 20.38 16.40 -48.69
CA ASN A 261 20.45 14.98 -48.33
C ASN A 261 21.50 14.72 -47.24
N SER A 262 22.67 15.36 -47.33
CA SER A 262 23.72 15.23 -46.33
C SER A 262 23.28 15.79 -44.97
N ALA A 263 22.58 16.94 -44.97
CA ALA A 263 22.05 17.54 -43.76
C ALA A 263 20.95 16.68 -43.11
N ASN A 264 20.05 16.10 -43.92
CA ASN A 264 19.01 15.19 -43.44
C ASN A 264 19.64 13.93 -42.81
N GLN A 265 20.58 13.28 -43.50
CA GLN A 265 21.29 12.10 -42.96
C GLN A 265 22.00 12.38 -41.63
N TYR A 266 22.65 13.54 -41.52
CA TYR A 266 23.28 13.96 -40.27
C TYR A 266 22.24 14.14 -39.15
N THR A 267 21.11 14.77 -39.46
CA THR A 267 20.01 15.01 -38.52
C THR A 267 19.36 13.70 -38.07
N ASP A 268 19.06 12.80 -39.00
CA ASP A 268 18.48 11.47 -38.72
C ASP A 268 19.42 10.65 -37.82
N SER A 269 20.72 10.66 -38.13
CA SER A 269 21.73 9.96 -37.31
C SER A 269 21.80 10.52 -35.89
N ARG A 270 21.72 11.86 -35.76
CA ARG A 270 21.67 12.53 -34.46
C ARG A 270 20.40 12.21 -33.69
N GLU A 271 19.25 12.15 -34.35
CA GLU A 271 17.98 11.80 -33.73
C GLU A 271 18.03 10.39 -33.14
N VAL A 272 18.55 9.41 -33.90
CA VAL A 272 18.72 8.04 -33.42
C VAL A 272 19.62 7.98 -32.19
N ALA A 273 20.76 8.68 -32.21
CA ALA A 273 21.66 8.74 -31.07
C ALA A 273 21.00 9.34 -29.83
N ILE A 274 20.25 10.45 -29.99
CA ILE A 274 19.52 11.09 -28.89
C ILE A 274 18.47 10.13 -28.31
N ARG A 275 17.70 9.42 -29.15
CA ARG A 275 16.71 8.44 -28.67
C ARG A 275 17.36 7.30 -27.89
N GLN A 276 18.54 6.84 -28.30
CA GLN A 276 19.30 5.81 -27.58
C GLN A 276 19.78 6.32 -26.22
N ASP A 277 20.34 7.53 -26.18
CA ASP A 277 20.80 8.16 -24.94
C ASP A 277 19.62 8.40 -23.96
N MET A 278 18.47 8.85 -24.47
CA MET A 278 17.25 9.02 -23.67
C MET A 278 16.79 7.68 -23.08
N TYR A 279 16.68 6.63 -23.90
CA TYR A 279 16.29 5.30 -23.42
C TYR A 279 17.25 4.77 -22.35
N ALA A 280 18.57 4.91 -22.57
CA ALA A 280 19.57 4.53 -21.58
C ALA A 280 19.45 5.35 -20.29
N GLY A 281 19.17 6.65 -20.40
CA GLY A 281 18.92 7.55 -19.27
C GLY A 281 17.68 7.15 -18.45
N ASP A 282 16.58 6.82 -19.12
CA ASP A 282 15.34 6.38 -18.50
C ASP A 282 15.54 5.04 -17.76
N VAL A 283 16.21 4.08 -18.38
CA VAL A 283 16.56 2.79 -17.76
C VAL A 283 17.44 3.00 -16.52
N ASN A 284 18.45 3.86 -16.60
CA ASN A 284 19.32 4.18 -15.45
C ASN A 284 18.55 4.84 -14.31
N THR A 285 17.64 5.76 -14.63
CA THR A 285 16.79 6.44 -13.65
C THR A 285 15.84 5.45 -12.97
N LEU A 286 15.19 4.58 -13.74
CA LEU A 286 14.29 3.55 -13.23
C LEU A 286 15.03 2.55 -12.34
N ASN A 287 16.19 2.06 -12.77
CA ASN A 287 17.02 1.16 -11.97
C ASN A 287 17.47 1.81 -10.66
N SER A 288 17.84 3.09 -10.69
CA SER A 288 18.23 3.84 -9.48
C SER A 288 17.05 3.99 -8.51
N ALA A 289 15.85 4.27 -9.04
CA ALA A 289 14.63 4.40 -8.24
C ALA A 289 14.19 3.07 -7.61
N ASN A 290 14.27 1.98 -8.37
CA ASN A 290 14.01 0.62 -7.86
C ASN A 290 15.03 0.28 -6.76
N HIS A 291 16.33 0.48 -7.02
CA HIS A 291 17.36 0.21 -6.04
C HIS A 291 17.17 1.00 -4.73
N TYR A 292 16.82 2.29 -4.82
CA TYR A 292 16.49 3.08 -3.64
C TYR A 292 15.27 2.54 -2.88
N THR A 293 14.24 2.12 -3.60
CA THR A 293 13.02 1.55 -3.00
C THR A 293 13.32 0.22 -2.32
N ASP A 294 14.06 -0.66 -2.98
CA ASP A 294 14.51 -1.94 -2.44
C ASP A 294 15.34 -1.73 -1.16
N GLN A 295 16.32 -0.81 -1.18
CA GLN A 295 17.10 -0.46 0.00
C GLN A 295 16.24 0.05 1.17
N ARG A 296 15.19 0.82 0.88
CA ARG A 296 14.26 1.32 1.91
C ARG A 296 13.38 0.22 2.48
N ILE A 297 12.93 -0.72 1.64
CA ILE A 297 12.15 -1.89 2.07
C ILE A 297 13.04 -2.80 2.92
N ASP A 298 14.26 -3.10 2.47
CA ASP A 298 15.22 -3.90 3.22
C ASP A 298 15.53 -3.27 4.60
N ALA A 299 15.72 -1.95 4.65
CA ALA A 299 15.93 -1.24 5.91
C ALA A 299 14.71 -1.32 6.83
N LEU A 300 13.50 -1.24 6.28
CA LEU A 300 12.25 -1.36 7.04
C LEU A 300 12.06 -2.78 7.57
N ASP A 301 12.29 -3.80 6.75
CA ASP A 301 12.20 -5.21 7.13
C ASP A 301 13.19 -5.54 8.25
N ASN A 302 14.43 -5.05 8.14
CA ASN A 302 15.44 -5.21 9.20
C ASN A 302 14.98 -4.50 10.49
N SER A 303 14.50 -3.26 10.41
CA SER A 303 14.00 -2.54 11.59
C SER A 303 12.80 -3.24 12.24
N PHE A 304 11.91 -3.82 11.44
CA PHE A 304 10.74 -4.55 11.93
C PHE A 304 11.14 -5.87 12.60
N ASN A 305 12.05 -6.62 11.98
CA ASN A 305 12.60 -7.85 12.55
C ASN A 305 13.35 -7.59 13.86
N ASP A 306 14.13 -6.51 13.94
CA ASP A 306 14.82 -6.09 15.16
C ASP A 306 13.82 -5.70 16.26
N ALA A 307 12.74 -4.98 15.91
CA ALA A 307 11.69 -4.63 16.85
C ALA A 307 10.95 -5.87 17.40
N LEU A 308 10.61 -6.82 16.53
CA LEU A 308 10.00 -8.10 16.90
C LEU A 308 10.93 -8.93 17.78
N ALA A 309 12.22 -9.03 17.43
CA ALA A 309 13.22 -9.72 18.23
C ALA A 309 13.38 -9.05 19.61
N GLY A 310 13.39 -7.71 19.64
CA GLY A 310 13.41 -6.93 20.88
C GLY A 310 12.20 -7.22 21.76
N ALA A 311 10.99 -7.17 21.21
CA ALA A 311 9.74 -7.47 21.92
C ALA A 311 9.71 -8.91 22.44
N TYR A 312 10.10 -9.88 21.61
CA TYR A 312 10.22 -11.28 21.99
C TYR A 312 11.19 -11.47 23.16
N ASN A 313 12.37 -10.85 23.10
CA ASN A 313 13.39 -10.93 24.15
C ASN A 313 12.92 -10.25 25.45
N TYR A 314 12.22 -9.12 25.35
CA TYR A 314 11.64 -8.42 26.50
C TYR A 314 10.63 -9.31 27.24
N VAL A 315 9.63 -9.83 26.52
CA VAL A 315 8.60 -10.72 27.10
C VAL A 315 9.22 -11.99 27.67
N ARG A 316 10.23 -12.55 27.01
CA ARG A 316 10.96 -13.72 27.51
C ARG A 316 11.68 -13.41 28.83
N LYS A 317 12.36 -12.26 28.92
CA LYS A 317 13.07 -11.82 30.13
C LYS A 317 12.12 -11.55 31.28
N GLU A 318 11.00 -10.88 31.03
CA GLU A 318 9.96 -10.61 32.03
C GLU A 318 9.34 -11.90 32.57
N ASN A 319 8.99 -12.84 31.68
CA ASN A 319 8.51 -14.16 32.10
C ASN A 319 9.54 -14.96 32.92
N GLN A 320 10.82 -14.85 32.59
CA GLN A 320 11.89 -15.49 33.37
C GLN A 320 12.01 -14.86 34.77
N GLN A 321 11.96 -13.53 34.86
CA GLN A 321 11.99 -12.82 36.15
C GLN A 321 10.76 -13.18 37.00
N MET A 322 9.57 -13.16 36.42
CA MET A 322 8.32 -13.50 37.09
C MET A 322 8.35 -14.94 37.64
N ARG A 323 8.80 -15.92 36.85
CA ARG A 323 8.97 -17.30 37.33
C ARG A 323 9.95 -17.41 38.50
N GLN A 324 11.03 -16.64 38.48
CA GLN A 324 12.00 -16.63 39.60
C GLN A 324 11.40 -15.98 40.85
N GLU A 325 10.61 -14.92 40.71
CA GLU A 325 9.91 -14.27 41.82
C GLU A 325 8.86 -15.18 42.45
N TYR A 326 8.05 -15.87 41.64
CA TYR A 326 7.10 -16.87 42.15
C TYR A 326 7.78 -18.00 42.91
N ARG A 327 8.94 -18.49 42.42
CA ARG A 327 9.74 -19.48 43.15
C ARG A 327 10.24 -18.94 44.48
N ALA A 328 10.72 -17.69 44.51
CA ALA A 328 11.16 -17.03 45.73
C ALA A 328 10.02 -16.88 46.74
N ILE A 329 8.83 -16.42 46.30
CA ILE A 329 7.62 -16.33 47.15
C ILE A 329 7.23 -17.70 47.70
N GLY A 330 7.24 -18.74 46.86
CA GLY A 330 6.97 -20.11 47.31
C GLY A 330 7.98 -20.57 48.38
N ALA A 331 9.26 -20.27 48.21
CA ALA A 331 10.29 -20.56 49.20
C ALA A 331 10.05 -19.77 50.50
N LEU A 332 9.66 -18.49 50.44
CA LEU A 332 9.27 -17.71 51.62
C LEU A 332 8.09 -18.35 52.35
N ALA A 333 7.06 -18.77 51.62
CA ALA A 333 5.88 -19.41 52.20
C ALA A 333 6.23 -20.72 52.90
N MET A 334 7.11 -21.54 52.31
CA MET A 334 7.63 -22.75 52.95
C MET A 334 8.44 -22.43 54.20
N ALA A 335 9.29 -21.40 54.14
CA ALA A 335 10.12 -20.97 55.27
C ALA A 335 9.26 -20.48 56.44
N THR A 336 8.25 -19.66 56.17
CA THR A 336 7.33 -19.20 57.22
C THR A 336 6.45 -20.33 57.73
N ALA A 337 5.97 -21.24 56.89
CA ALA A 337 5.14 -22.38 57.30
C ALA A 337 5.89 -23.35 58.22
N ALA A 338 7.19 -23.54 58.03
CA ALA A 338 8.04 -24.37 58.88
C ALA A 338 8.12 -23.87 60.35
N ILE A 339 7.75 -22.61 60.61
CA ILE A 339 7.67 -22.07 61.96
C ILE A 339 6.36 -22.57 62.62
N GLY A 340 6.47 -23.62 63.42
CA GLY A 340 5.37 -24.14 64.21
C GLY A 340 5.01 -23.25 65.42
N ILE A 341 3.81 -23.43 65.97
CA ILE A 341 3.44 -22.92 67.29
C ILE A 341 3.70 -24.05 68.29
N GLY A 342 4.68 -23.88 69.17
CA GLY A 342 5.07 -24.89 70.15
C GLY A 342 4.19 -24.86 71.41
N PRO A 343 4.14 -25.94 72.20
CA PRO A 343 3.31 -26.01 73.40
C PRO A 343 3.69 -24.95 74.44
N LYS A 344 2.69 -24.43 75.15
CA LYS A 344 2.81 -23.27 76.07
C LYS A 344 3.80 -23.46 77.22
N ASP A 345 4.13 -24.70 77.56
CA ASP A 345 4.99 -25.05 78.70
C ASP A 345 6.46 -24.62 78.48
N LEU A 346 6.84 -24.28 77.24
CA LEU A 346 8.15 -23.72 76.91
C LEU A 346 8.24 -22.19 77.13
N GLY A 347 7.16 -21.53 77.58
CA GLY A 347 7.12 -20.10 77.90
C GLY A 347 6.09 -19.32 77.09
N ARG A 348 5.70 -18.13 77.60
CA ARG A 348 4.66 -17.27 76.96
C ARG A 348 5.07 -16.69 75.61
N SER A 349 6.36 -16.52 75.34
CA SER A 349 6.90 -16.04 74.07
C SER A 349 7.87 -17.07 73.49
N GLN A 350 7.73 -17.40 72.21
CA GLN A 350 8.57 -18.37 71.52
C GLN A 350 9.11 -17.78 70.22
N PHE A 351 10.40 -17.98 69.97
CA PHE A 351 11.02 -17.65 68.68
C PHE A 351 11.17 -18.91 67.84
N GLY A 352 10.88 -18.79 66.54
CA GLY A 352 11.06 -19.85 65.56
C GLY A 352 11.86 -19.36 64.36
N PHE A 353 12.63 -20.28 63.79
CA PHE A 353 13.36 -20.08 62.56
C PHE A 353 12.91 -21.13 61.55
N GLY A 354 12.72 -20.72 60.30
CA GLY A 354 12.30 -21.61 59.23
C GLY A 354 13.07 -21.35 57.96
N MET A 355 13.32 -22.40 57.21
CA MET A 355 13.95 -22.33 55.89
C MET A 355 13.04 -23.02 54.89
N GLY A 356 12.95 -22.45 53.70
CA GLY A 356 12.10 -22.96 52.64
C GLY A 356 12.83 -22.89 51.32
N THR A 357 12.56 -23.88 50.49
CA THR A 357 13.14 -23.98 49.15
C THR A 357 12.08 -24.39 48.15
N VAL A 358 12.04 -23.74 46.99
CA VAL A 358 11.20 -24.14 45.86
C VAL A 358 12.06 -24.14 44.61
N GLN A 359 12.32 -25.35 44.09
CA GLN A 359 13.26 -25.56 42.99
C GLN A 359 14.63 -24.91 43.29
N SER A 360 15.04 -23.91 42.50
CA SER A 360 16.32 -23.21 42.65
C SER A 360 16.28 -22.00 43.59
N ALA A 361 15.13 -21.68 44.20
CA ALA A 361 14.99 -20.54 45.09
C ALA A 361 14.97 -20.99 46.55
N SER A 362 15.57 -20.17 47.43
CA SER A 362 15.61 -20.39 48.87
C SER A 362 15.22 -19.13 49.65
N ALA A 363 14.72 -19.33 50.86
CA ALA A 363 14.30 -18.26 51.76
C ALA A 363 14.49 -18.66 53.21
N MET A 364 14.63 -17.64 54.06
CA MET A 364 14.71 -17.78 55.51
C MET A 364 13.61 -16.95 56.16
N ALA A 365 13.04 -17.48 57.23
CA ALA A 365 12.00 -16.84 58.01
C ALA A 365 12.33 -16.86 59.50
N ILE A 366 11.94 -15.79 60.18
CA ILE A 366 11.98 -15.68 61.64
C ILE A 366 10.55 -15.36 62.09
N GLY A 367 10.13 -15.95 63.21
CA GLY A 367 8.82 -15.72 63.77
C GLY A 367 8.83 -15.65 65.28
N LEU A 368 7.89 -14.89 65.82
CA LEU A 368 7.57 -14.77 67.23
C LEU A 368 6.13 -15.22 67.44
N ASN A 369 5.93 -16.22 68.29
CA ASN A 369 4.63 -16.62 68.79
C ASN A 369 4.50 -16.14 70.23
N HIS A 370 3.38 -15.52 70.60
CA HIS A 370 3.13 -15.00 71.93
C HIS A 370 1.73 -15.39 72.42
N TYR A 371 1.66 -16.14 73.52
CA TYR A 371 0.41 -16.52 74.17
C TYR A 371 -0.09 -15.35 75.03
N VAL A 372 -1.17 -14.71 74.56
CA VAL A 372 -1.82 -13.58 75.27
C VAL A 372 -2.59 -14.11 76.48
N ASN A 373 -3.17 -15.30 76.36
CA ASN A 373 -3.83 -16.05 77.43
C ASN A 373 -3.78 -17.57 77.11
N ASP A 374 -4.40 -18.39 77.95
CA ASP A 374 -4.36 -19.86 77.82
C ASP A 374 -4.99 -20.41 76.54
N SER A 375 -5.83 -19.63 75.87
CA SER A 375 -6.56 -20.05 74.67
C SER A 375 -6.19 -19.27 73.42
N THR A 376 -5.41 -18.19 73.52
CA THR A 376 -5.15 -17.26 72.41
C THR A 376 -3.66 -17.03 72.22
N VAL A 377 -3.16 -17.37 71.03
CA VAL A 377 -1.78 -17.08 70.60
C VAL A 377 -1.79 -16.13 69.42
N VAL A 378 -0.89 -15.17 69.48
CA VAL A 378 -0.62 -14.21 68.43
C VAL A 378 0.73 -14.56 67.80
N THR A 379 0.81 -14.54 66.48
CA THR A 379 2.01 -14.90 65.73
C THR A 379 2.40 -13.77 64.78
N PHE A 380 3.68 -13.46 64.76
CA PHE A 380 4.29 -12.57 63.78
C PHE A 380 5.41 -13.32 63.09
N ARG A 381 5.49 -13.25 61.76
CA ARG A 381 6.57 -13.87 60.98
C ARG A 381 7.08 -12.88 59.96
N GLY A 382 8.39 -12.85 59.75
CA GLY A 382 9.05 -12.12 58.68
C GLY A 382 9.95 -13.07 57.91
N ALA A 383 9.97 -12.98 56.59
CA ALA A 383 10.77 -13.81 55.73
C ALA A 383 11.45 -13.01 54.62
N ILE A 384 12.63 -13.46 54.24
CA ILE A 384 13.45 -12.89 53.17
C ILE A 384 13.94 -14.00 52.25
N GLY A 385 13.87 -13.74 50.95
CA GLY A 385 14.44 -14.60 49.92
C GLY A 385 15.95 -14.39 49.88
N THR A 386 16.71 -15.49 49.77
CA THR A 386 18.17 -15.45 49.68
C THR A 386 18.66 -15.40 48.23
N SER A 387 17.83 -15.83 47.27
CA SER A 387 18.14 -15.81 45.83
C SER A 387 17.64 -14.56 45.08
N LYS A 388 16.79 -13.73 45.69
CA LYS A 388 16.32 -12.42 45.18
C LYS A 388 15.78 -11.59 46.35
N ALA A 389 15.74 -10.26 46.18
CA ALA A 389 15.19 -9.31 47.15
C ALA A 389 13.65 -9.35 47.24
N VAL A 390 13.08 -10.51 47.57
CA VAL A 390 11.67 -10.67 47.91
C VAL A 390 11.59 -10.84 49.43
N SER A 391 10.75 -10.05 50.08
CA SER A 391 10.51 -10.12 51.53
C SER A 391 9.01 -10.12 51.80
N GLY A 392 8.59 -10.77 52.87
CA GLY A 392 7.20 -10.79 53.30
C GLY A 392 7.09 -10.84 54.80
N ALA A 393 5.98 -10.34 55.32
CA ALA A 393 5.63 -10.47 56.73
C ALA A 393 4.19 -10.94 56.85
N SER A 394 3.90 -11.70 57.90
CA SER A 394 2.55 -12.21 58.18
C SER A 394 2.25 -12.10 59.67
N PHE A 395 0.97 -11.85 59.97
CA PHE A 395 0.43 -11.83 61.32
C PHE A 395 -0.75 -12.79 61.39
N GLY A 396 -0.91 -13.48 62.52
CA GLY A 396 -2.04 -14.39 62.72
C GLY A 396 -2.41 -14.51 64.19
N VAL A 397 -3.69 -14.74 64.46
CA VAL A 397 -4.22 -15.04 65.79
C VAL A 397 -4.89 -16.41 65.73
N VAL A 398 -4.53 -17.29 66.66
CA VAL A 398 -5.15 -18.61 66.81
C VAL A 398 -5.82 -18.67 68.17
N LYS A 399 -7.09 -19.06 68.20
CA LYS A 399 -7.88 -19.22 69.42
C LYS A 399 -8.38 -20.67 69.53
N GLY A 400 -7.93 -21.40 70.55
CA GLY A 400 -8.49 -22.69 70.92
C GLY A 400 -9.72 -22.52 71.81
N TRP A 401 -10.69 -23.42 71.71
CA TRP A 401 -11.89 -23.48 72.56
C TRP A 401 -11.99 -24.82 73.27
#